data_AF-A0A5E6QD94-F1
#
_entry.id   AF-A0A5E6QD94-F1
#
_cell.length_a   1.000
_cell.length_b   1.000
_cell.length_c   1.000
_cell.angle_alpha   90.00
_cell.angle_beta   90.00
_cell.angle_gamma   90.00
#
_symmetry.space_group_name_H-M   'P 1'
#
loop_
_entity.id
_entity.type
_entity.pdbx_description
1 polymer ?
#
loop_
_entity_poly.entity_id
_entity_poly.type
_entity_poly.pdbx_seq_one_letter_code
_entity_poly.pdbx_strand_id
1 'polypeptide(L)'
;MIVIQFDEALTPMSEHGALVITQGVDALMRAQRLEPFQFFGRHIQGDWGDICDEDRGLNEEALMSGNRLMSVYNINDELKIWIITEADRSVTTILLPEEY
;
A
#
# COMPACT_ATOMS: atom_id res chain seq x y z
N MET A 1 12.03 16.23 -4.17
CA MET A 1 11.95 15.21 -3.10
C MET A 1 10.67 15.49 -2.33
N ILE A 2 9.69 14.61 -2.41
CA ILE A 2 8.46 14.70 -1.60
C ILE A 2 8.78 13.96 -0.30
N VAL A 3 8.75 14.68 0.82
CA VAL A 3 8.93 14.09 2.16
C VAL A 3 7.55 13.96 2.77
N ILE A 4 7.08 12.73 2.98
CA ILE A 4 5.82 12.45 3.68
C ILE A 4 6.17 12.37 5.17
N GLN A 5 5.67 13.32 5.96
CA GLN A 5 5.88 13.38 7.40
C GLN A 5 4.62 12.84 8.09
N PHE A 6 4.77 11.74 8.84
CA PHE A 6 3.69 11.21 9.68
C PHE A 6 3.72 11.91 11.04
N ASP A 7 2.54 12.19 11.60
CA ASP A 7 2.38 12.82 12.91
C ASP A 7 2.94 11.92 14.03
N GLU A 8 3.43 12.47 15.14
CA GLU A 8 4.12 11.70 16.21
C GLU A 8 3.22 10.62 16.87
N ALA A 9 1.91 10.71 16.71
CA ALA A 9 0.94 9.70 17.15
C ALA A 9 0.79 8.51 16.18
N LEU A 10 1.41 8.56 15.00
CA LEU A 10 1.34 7.55 13.94
C LEU A 10 2.71 6.90 13.75
N THR A 11 3.09 6.02 14.67
CA THR A 11 4.24 5.14 14.44
C THR A 11 3.83 4.09 13.41
N PRO A 12 4.49 4.02 12.23
CA PRO A 12 4.12 3.03 11.22
C PRO A 12 4.36 1.60 11.73
N MET A 13 3.50 0.66 11.32
CA MET A 13 3.63 -0.76 11.69
C MET A 13 4.75 -1.48 10.93
N SER A 14 5.21 -0.93 9.82
CA SER A 14 6.32 -1.46 9.02
C SER A 14 7.30 -0.38 8.55
N GLU A 15 8.48 -0.79 8.07
CA GLU A 15 9.31 0.05 7.20
C GLU A 15 8.79 -0.05 5.75
N HIS A 16 8.95 1.01 4.95
CA HIS A 16 8.30 1.10 3.62
C HIS A 16 9.28 1.23 2.44
N GLY A 17 10.57 1.37 2.72
CA GLY A 17 11.58 1.49 1.68
C GLY A 17 11.28 2.60 0.66
N ALA A 18 11.68 2.38 -0.60
CA ALA A 18 11.36 3.26 -1.71
C ALA A 18 9.89 3.10 -2.12
N LEU A 19 9.17 4.21 -2.25
CA LEU A 19 7.81 4.21 -2.80
C LEU A 19 7.85 4.25 -4.33
N VAL A 20 7.23 3.26 -4.96
CA VAL A 20 7.08 3.14 -6.42
C VAL A 20 5.59 3.24 -6.76
N ILE A 21 5.28 3.97 -7.82
CA ILE A 21 3.94 4.12 -8.35
C ILE A 21 3.99 3.71 -9.81
N THR A 22 3.16 2.76 -10.21
CA THR A 22 3.11 2.28 -11.61
C THR A 22 2.50 3.32 -12.55
N GLN A 23 2.67 3.09 -13.84
CA GLN A 23 2.22 4.02 -14.88
C GLN A 23 0.70 4.24 -14.85
N GLY A 24 -0.09 3.20 -14.61
CA GLY A 24 -1.55 3.27 -14.50
C GLY A 24 -1.99 4.10 -13.32
N VAL A 25 -1.37 3.91 -12.15
CA VAL A 25 -1.66 4.71 -10.95
C VAL A 25 -1.23 6.17 -11.15
N ASP A 26 -0.05 6.45 -11.70
CA ASP A 26 0.40 7.82 -12.02
C ASP A 26 -0.54 8.52 -13.02
N ALA A 27 -1.02 7.79 -14.03
CA ALA A 27 -2.00 8.34 -14.99
C ALA A 27 -3.32 8.74 -14.30
N LEU A 28 -3.82 7.93 -13.37
CA LEU A 28 -5.02 8.25 -12.59
C LEU A 28 -4.81 9.44 -11.63
N MET A 29 -3.64 9.53 -11.01
CA MET A 29 -3.26 10.68 -10.18
C MET A 29 -3.24 11.98 -10.98
N ARG A 30 -2.57 11.98 -12.14
CA ARG A 30 -2.50 13.16 -13.03
C ARG A 30 -3.86 13.60 -13.55
N ALA A 31 -4.76 12.64 -13.73
CA ALA A 31 -6.15 12.90 -14.11
C ALA A 31 -7.05 13.30 -12.93
N GLN A 32 -6.50 13.43 -11.71
CA GLN A 32 -7.25 13.72 -10.48
C GLN A 32 -8.38 12.71 -10.20
N ARG A 33 -8.20 11.45 -10.64
CA ARG A 33 -9.16 10.36 -10.43
C ARG A 33 -8.82 9.47 -9.24
N LEU A 34 -7.61 9.62 -8.69
CA LEU A 34 -7.11 8.82 -7.58
C LEU A 34 -6.14 9.64 -6.72
N GLU A 35 -6.38 9.63 -5.41
CA GLU A 35 -5.44 10.10 -4.39
C GLU A 35 -4.86 8.86 -3.68
N PRO A 36 -3.72 8.30 -4.13
CA PRO A 36 -3.22 7.00 -3.65
C PRO A 36 -2.55 7.08 -2.29
N PHE A 37 -2.04 8.26 -1.90
CA PHE A 37 -1.28 8.42 -0.66
C PHE A 37 -2.13 8.21 0.60
N GLN A 38 -3.45 8.40 0.53
CA GLN A 38 -4.34 8.05 1.64
C GLN A 38 -4.35 6.53 1.90
N PHE A 39 -4.28 5.72 0.85
CA PHE A 39 -4.28 4.27 0.94
C PHE A 39 -2.90 3.75 1.32
N PHE A 40 -1.84 4.39 0.86
CA PHE A 40 -0.50 4.15 1.39
C PHE A 40 -0.46 4.41 2.91
N GLY A 41 -1.01 5.54 3.37
CA GLY A 41 -1.14 5.85 4.80
C GLY A 41 -1.91 4.79 5.60
N ARG A 42 -2.90 4.13 5.00
CA ARG A 42 -3.63 3.00 5.59
C ARG A 42 -2.78 1.75 5.66
N HIS A 43 -2.11 1.39 4.56
CA HIS A 43 -1.24 0.22 4.47
C HIS A 43 -0.16 0.23 5.56
N ILE A 44 0.51 1.37 5.72
CA ILE A 44 1.59 1.51 6.71
C ILE A 44 1.11 1.44 8.17
N GLN A 45 -0.20 1.66 8.39
CA GLN A 45 -0.85 1.59 9.70
C GLN A 45 -1.50 0.21 9.95
N GLY A 46 -1.27 -0.76 9.06
CA GLY A 46 -1.86 -2.09 9.17
C GLY A 46 -3.32 -2.18 8.77
N ASP A 47 -3.89 -1.14 8.14
CA ASP A 47 -5.19 -1.25 7.52
C ASP A 47 -5.03 -1.89 6.13
N TRP A 48 -5.25 -3.20 6.09
CA TRP A 48 -5.04 -4.02 4.89
C TRP A 48 -6.12 -3.88 3.80
N GLY A 49 -7.14 -3.05 4.04
CA GLY A 49 -8.21 -2.79 3.10
C GLY A 49 -9.14 -3.99 2.88
N ASP A 50 -9.50 -4.25 1.63
CA ASP A 50 -10.52 -5.19 1.17
C ASP A 50 -9.95 -6.60 0.88
N ILE A 51 -9.27 -7.18 1.86
CA ILE A 51 -8.78 -8.56 1.83
C ILE A 51 -9.56 -9.47 2.80
N CYS A 52 -9.51 -10.78 2.57
CA CYS A 52 -10.14 -11.77 3.46
C CYS A 52 -9.37 -11.94 4.77
N ASP A 53 -9.98 -12.59 5.76
CA ASP A 53 -9.39 -12.74 7.10
C ASP A 53 -8.11 -13.59 7.08
N GLU A 54 -8.03 -14.55 6.16
CA GLU A 54 -6.83 -15.36 5.94
C GLU A 54 -5.65 -14.50 5.48
N ASP A 55 -5.86 -13.63 4.49
CA ASP A 55 -4.83 -12.73 3.99
C ASP A 55 -4.45 -11.66 5.03
N ARG A 56 -5.39 -11.21 5.87
CA ARG A 56 -5.05 -10.35 7.03
C ARG A 56 -4.12 -11.09 7.98
N GLY A 57 -4.43 -12.35 8.31
CA GLY A 57 -3.58 -13.18 9.16
C GLY A 57 -2.17 -13.35 8.60
N LEU A 58 -2.05 -13.51 7.27
CA LEU A 58 -0.74 -13.55 6.60
C LEU A 58 0.04 -12.23 6.74
N ASN A 59 -0.63 -11.08 6.65
CA ASN A 59 0.03 -9.79 6.89
C ASN A 59 0.48 -9.64 8.36
N GLU A 60 -0.35 -10.02 9.33
CA GLU A 60 0.01 -9.97 10.75
C GLU A 60 1.23 -10.86 11.06
N GLU A 61 1.29 -12.05 10.47
CA GLU A 61 2.46 -12.92 10.57
C GLU A 61 3.67 -12.31 9.86
N ALA A 62 3.47 -11.71 8.69
CA ALA A 62 4.51 -11.08 7.87
C ALA A 62 5.18 -9.89 8.57
N LEU A 63 4.46 -9.17 9.43
CA LEU A 63 5.04 -8.11 10.26
C LEU A 63 6.13 -8.64 11.21
N MET A 64 5.98 -9.87 11.71
CA MET A 64 6.94 -10.49 12.61
C MET A 64 7.99 -11.35 11.88
N SER A 65 7.59 -12.01 10.80
CA SER A 65 8.42 -12.96 10.06
C SER A 65 9.23 -12.34 8.92
N GLY A 66 8.91 -11.11 8.51
CA GLY A 66 9.58 -10.43 7.39
C GLY A 66 9.12 -10.91 6.01
N ASN A 67 7.93 -11.52 5.89
CA ASN A 67 7.32 -11.81 4.58
C ASN A 67 6.76 -10.54 3.93
N ARG A 68 6.43 -10.60 2.63
CA ARG A 68 5.80 -9.46 1.92
C ARG A 68 4.45 -9.09 2.56
N LEU A 69 4.10 -7.81 2.51
CA LEU A 69 2.80 -7.28 2.93
C LEU A 69 1.97 -6.93 1.71
N MET A 70 0.65 -7.12 1.80
CA MET A 70 -0.26 -6.84 0.71
C MET A 70 -1.54 -6.14 1.21
N SER A 71 -1.94 -5.06 0.55
CA SER A 71 -3.25 -4.45 0.75
C SER A 71 -3.98 -4.27 -0.56
N VAL A 72 -5.30 -4.36 -0.47
CA VAL A 72 -6.21 -4.16 -1.61
C VAL A 72 -7.19 -3.07 -1.22
N TYR A 73 -7.42 -2.09 -2.10
CA TYR A 73 -8.44 -1.07 -1.87
C TYR A 73 -9.33 -0.94 -3.10
N ASN A 74 -10.62 -1.16 -2.92
CA ASN A 74 -11.65 -0.84 -3.89
C ASN A 74 -12.01 0.64 -3.75
N ILE A 75 -11.59 1.44 -4.72
CA ILE A 75 -11.85 2.89 -4.77
C ILE A 75 -13.30 3.13 -5.20
N ASN A 76 -13.77 2.33 -6.16
CA ASN A 76 -15.15 2.24 -6.63
C ASN A 76 -15.31 0.90 -7.38
N ASP A 77 -16.49 0.67 -7.96
CA ASP A 77 -16.84 -0.57 -8.65
C ASP A 77 -15.90 -0.94 -9.83
N GLU A 78 -15.22 0.06 -10.41
CA GLU A 78 -14.35 -0.12 -11.58
C GLU A 78 -12.86 0.06 -11.27
N LEU A 79 -12.51 0.60 -10.09
CA LEU A 79 -11.14 0.95 -9.75
C LEU A 79 -10.72 0.29 -8.45
N LYS A 80 -9.71 -0.57 -8.58
CA LYS A 80 -9.01 -1.22 -7.48
C LYS A 80 -7.53 -0.88 -7.57
N ILE A 81 -6.89 -0.70 -6.42
CA ILE A 81 -5.43 -0.62 -6.33
C ILE A 81 -4.91 -1.66 -5.35
N TRP A 82 -3.69 -2.08 -5.59
CA TRP A 82 -2.89 -2.90 -4.69
C TRP A 82 -1.76 -2.05 -4.10
N ILE A 83 -1.37 -2.35 -2.86
CA ILE A 83 -0.16 -1.83 -2.24
C ILE A 83 0.64 -3.00 -1.69
N ILE A 84 1.84 -3.20 -2.21
CA ILE A 84 2.73 -4.31 -1.86
C ILE A 84 4.00 -3.76 -1.25
N THR A 85 4.35 -4.21 -0.06
CA THR A 85 5.69 -4.00 0.52
C THR A 85 6.48 -5.30 0.43
N GLU A 86 7.65 -5.26 -0.19
CA GLU A 86 8.51 -6.44 -0.36
C GLU A 86 9.00 -7.00 0.99
N ALA A 87 9.38 -8.28 0.98
CA ALA A 87 9.80 -9.01 2.19
C ALA A 87 10.96 -8.31 2.93
N ASP A 88 11.94 -7.80 2.19
CA ASP A 88 13.09 -7.06 2.73
C ASP A 88 12.78 -5.59 3.05
N ARG A 89 11.50 -5.17 2.93
CA ARG A 89 11.02 -3.80 3.14
C ARG A 89 11.74 -2.75 2.29
N SER A 90 12.42 -3.15 1.21
CA SER A 90 13.21 -2.24 0.39
C SER A 90 12.35 -1.38 -0.54
N VAL A 91 11.16 -1.85 -0.92
CA VAL A 91 10.25 -1.19 -1.85
C VAL A 91 8.81 -1.40 -1.42
N THR A 92 8.02 -0.32 -1.47
CA THR A 92 6.56 -0.38 -1.48
C THR A 92 6.04 0.07 -2.84
N THR A 93 5.24 -0.75 -3.51
CA THR A 93 4.66 -0.43 -4.82
C THR A 93 3.15 -0.22 -4.72
N ILE A 94 2.66 0.90 -5.24
CA ILE A 94 1.24 1.14 -5.49
C ILE A 94 0.97 0.86 -6.98
N LEU A 95 0.05 -0.07 -7.25
CA LEU A 95 -0.19 -0.58 -8.60
C LEU A 95 -1.66 -0.90 -8.87
N LEU A 96 -2.05 -0.93 -10.14
CA LEU A 96 -3.30 -1.56 -10.57
C LEU A 96 -3.13 -3.08 -10.60
N PRO A 97 -4.21 -3.87 -10.36
CA PRO A 97 -4.15 -5.33 -10.43
C PRO A 97 -3.61 -5.86 -11.77
N GLU A 98 -3.88 -5.15 -12.87
CA GLU A 98 -3.46 -5.54 -14.22
C GLU A 98 -1.97 -5.28 -14.50
N GLU A 99 -1.28 -4.57 -13.62
CA GLU A 99 0.15 -4.24 -13.74
C GLU A 99 1.06 -5.16 -12.91
N TYR A 100 0.46 -6.16 -12.24
CA TYR A 100 1.15 -7.22 -11.51
C TYR A 100 1.26 -8.49 -12.35
#